data_AF-A0A1Q3KBQ1-F1
#
_entry.id   AF-A0A1Q3KBQ1-F1
#
_cell.length_a   1.000
_cell.length_b   1.000
_cell.length_c   1.000
_cell.angle_alpha   90.00
_cell.angle_beta   90.00
_cell.angle_gamma   90.00
#
_symmetry.space_group_name_H-M   'P 1'
#
loop_
_entity.id
_entity.type
_entity.pdbx_description
1 polymer ?
#
loop_
_entity_poly.entity_id
_entity_poly.type
_entity_poly.pdbx_seq_one_letter_code
_entity_poly.pdbx_strand_id
1 'polypeptide(L)'
;MERLSRSGDKDAARQLLEQLQQMLENLQMAQPGQGEDGDLQQSLNELGDMIRKQQQLRDRTYKQGQDSRRDSMHDNSQDGHHAMDGLQQDQQALQDRLRTLQQELARRGMGPAQRDRSGQDGEQGSPADQGHGENGLGQADSAMGDARGRLGEGNAEGAVDAQGRALEALRKGARSLAEAMQQGEGEGQGEDGPGSRAGNRQSGGNQTDPLGRPLRGREFGQDSSVRIPGEIDVQRVRRILEELRRRFADPSRPKIELDYIERLLKDY
;
A
#
# COMPACT_ATOMS: atom_id res chain seq x y z
N MET A 1 69.95 1.91 12.90
CA MET A 1 68.86 1.40 12.04
C MET A 1 67.62 1.01 12.85
N GLU A 2 67.22 1.81 13.86
CA GLU A 2 66.11 1.45 14.76
C GLU A 2 65.07 2.59 14.92
N ARG A 3 65.31 3.71 14.24
CA ARG A 3 64.43 4.89 14.24
C ARG A 3 63.65 5.08 12.92
N LEU A 4 63.96 4.29 11.89
CA LEU A 4 63.29 4.33 10.57
C LEU A 4 62.12 3.33 10.46
N SER A 5 62.12 2.24 11.24
CA SER A 5 61.00 1.29 11.26
C SER A 5 59.82 1.77 12.11
N ARG A 6 60.06 2.61 13.13
CA ARG A 6 58.98 3.19 13.96
C ARG A 6 58.28 4.40 13.32
N SER A 7 58.88 5.01 12.28
CA SER A 7 58.30 6.15 11.57
C SER A 7 57.51 5.75 10.33
N GLY A 8 57.89 4.66 9.66
CA GLY A 8 57.15 4.14 8.49
C GLY A 8 55.69 3.82 8.82
N ASP A 9 55.44 3.26 10.00
CA ASP A 9 54.08 2.93 10.44
C ASP A 9 53.27 4.17 10.84
N LYS A 10 53.92 5.28 11.22
CA LYS A 10 53.21 6.51 11.62
C LYS A 10 52.66 7.26 10.42
N ASP A 11 53.42 7.31 9.33
CA ASP A 11 52.95 7.98 8.10
C ASP A 11 51.89 7.13 7.39
N ALA A 12 52.04 5.80 7.39
CA ALA A 12 51.00 4.89 6.92
C ALA A 12 49.72 4.97 7.78
N ALA A 13 49.85 5.08 9.11
CA ALA A 13 48.70 5.25 10.00
C ALA A 13 48.00 6.60 9.79
N ARG A 14 48.74 7.69 9.50
CA ARG A 14 48.14 8.99 9.18
C ARG A 14 47.33 8.94 7.88
N GLN A 15 47.86 8.29 6.85
CA GLN A 15 47.13 8.10 5.58
C GLN A 15 45.85 7.26 5.76
N LEU A 16 45.92 6.21 6.57
CA LEU A 16 44.76 5.37 6.90
C LEU A 16 43.70 6.12 7.71
N LEU A 17 44.11 6.98 8.63
CA LEU A 17 43.20 7.82 9.42
C LEU A 17 42.52 8.91 8.57
N GLU A 18 43.23 9.48 7.59
CA GLU A 18 42.68 10.44 6.63
C GLU A 18 41.63 9.77 5.72
N GLN A 19 41.90 8.55 5.27
CA GLN A 19 40.97 7.75 4.47
C GLN A 19 39.73 7.32 5.26
N LEU A 20 39.89 7.03 6.56
CA LEU A 20 38.78 6.79 7.49
C LEU A 20 37.96 8.05 7.77
N GLN A 21 38.59 9.21 7.90
CA GLN A 21 37.90 10.48 8.08
C GLN A 21 37.06 10.85 6.85
N GLN A 22 37.61 10.71 5.64
CA GLN A 22 36.85 10.91 4.41
C GLN A 22 35.69 9.91 4.26
N MET A 23 35.88 8.65 4.66
CA MET A 23 34.79 7.69 4.67
C MET A 23 33.71 8.04 5.70
N LEU A 24 34.09 8.49 6.91
CA LEU A 24 33.15 8.88 7.96
C LEU A 24 32.42 10.20 7.66
N GLU A 25 33.08 11.14 7.00
CA GLU A 25 32.50 12.39 6.54
C GLU A 25 31.53 12.14 5.37
N ASN A 26 31.89 11.25 4.43
CA ASN A 26 30.98 10.76 3.40
C ASN A 26 29.83 9.92 3.97
N LEU A 27 30.05 9.13 5.04
CA LEU A 27 28.98 8.37 5.73
C LEU A 27 28.04 9.28 6.51
N GLN A 28 28.55 10.36 7.09
CA GLN A 28 27.77 11.35 7.82
C GLN A 28 27.02 12.31 6.89
N MET A 29 27.55 12.56 5.68
CA MET A 29 26.85 13.29 4.62
C MET A 29 25.90 12.38 3.81
N ALA A 30 26.13 11.07 3.75
CA ALA A 30 25.26 10.09 3.10
C ALA A 30 24.06 9.65 3.95
N GLN A 31 23.73 10.38 5.02
CA GLN A 31 22.49 10.16 5.75
C GLN A 31 21.78 11.50 5.97
N PRO A 32 20.92 11.87 5.02
CA PRO A 32 19.48 11.76 5.26
C PRO A 32 18.71 11.41 3.98
N GLY A 33 18.41 10.13 3.76
CA GLY A 33 17.52 9.69 2.66
C GLY A 33 16.53 8.60 3.04
N GLN A 34 16.59 8.09 4.27
CA GLN A 34 15.86 6.88 4.68
C GLN A 34 14.62 7.17 5.55
N GLY A 35 14.23 8.44 5.68
CA GLY A 35 13.04 8.87 6.41
C GLY A 35 11.79 9.02 5.54
N GLU A 36 11.93 9.31 4.25
CA GLU A 36 10.80 9.62 3.37
C GLU A 36 10.13 8.36 2.80
N ASP A 37 10.90 7.30 2.53
CA ASP A 37 10.37 6.03 2.00
C ASP A 37 9.50 5.28 3.02
N GLY A 38 9.92 5.24 4.29
CA GLY A 38 9.15 4.60 5.36
C GLY A 38 7.82 5.31 5.63
N ASP A 39 7.86 6.64 5.58
CA ASP A 39 6.71 7.52 5.76
C ASP A 39 5.70 7.42 4.60
N LEU A 40 6.18 7.26 3.36
CA LEU A 40 5.34 7.07 2.18
C LEU A 40 4.71 5.67 2.16
N GLN A 41 5.47 4.65 2.56
CA GLN A 41 4.96 3.29 2.72
C GLN A 41 3.86 3.22 3.78
N GLN A 42 3.98 3.97 4.87
CA GLN A 42 2.91 4.12 5.86
C GLN A 42 1.65 4.75 5.25
N SER A 43 1.79 5.81 4.46
CA SER A 43 0.67 6.43 3.75
C SER A 43 -0.04 5.46 2.79
N LEU A 44 0.71 4.62 2.07
CA LEU A 44 0.16 3.56 1.21
C LEU A 44 -0.59 2.48 2.01
N ASN A 45 -0.05 2.08 3.15
CA ASN A 45 -0.70 1.11 4.04
C ASN A 45 -2.01 1.65 4.61
N GLU A 46 -2.01 2.92 5.04
CA GLU A 46 -3.20 3.61 5.54
C GLU A 46 -4.27 3.77 4.46
N LEU A 47 -3.85 4.09 3.24
CA LEU A 47 -4.75 4.12 2.08
C LEU A 47 -5.34 2.74 1.77
N GLY A 48 -4.53 1.69 1.87
CA GLY A 48 -5.00 0.30 1.76
C GLY A 48 -6.04 -0.06 2.82
N ASP A 49 -5.84 0.36 4.07
CA ASP A 49 -6.83 0.21 5.14
C ASP A 49 -8.14 0.95 4.83
N MET A 50 -8.04 2.18 4.34
CA MET A 50 -9.21 2.97 3.96
C MET A 50 -10.00 2.32 2.82
N ILE A 51 -9.32 1.79 1.80
CA ILE A 51 -9.95 1.05 0.70
C ILE A 51 -10.72 -0.16 1.25
N ARG A 52 -10.14 -0.94 2.16
CA ARG A 52 -10.83 -2.08 2.80
C ARG A 52 -12.05 -1.64 3.60
N LYS A 53 -11.91 -0.61 4.43
CA LYS A 53 -13.01 -0.09 5.25
C LYS A 53 -14.13 0.53 4.40
N GLN A 54 -13.78 1.27 3.36
CA GLN A 54 -14.75 1.86 2.42
C GLN A 54 -15.53 0.77 1.67
N GLN A 55 -14.86 -0.32 1.27
CA GLN A 55 -15.50 -1.48 0.65
C GLN A 55 -16.49 -2.15 1.63
N GLN A 56 -16.07 -2.41 2.86
CA GLN A 56 -16.96 -2.98 3.90
C GLN A 56 -18.14 -2.07 4.22
N LEU A 57 -17.90 -0.76 4.29
CA LEU A 57 -18.95 0.23 4.53
C LEU A 57 -19.96 0.22 3.38
N ARG A 58 -19.50 0.24 2.13
CA ARG A 58 -20.36 0.15 0.94
C ARG A 58 -21.22 -1.12 0.96
N ASP A 59 -20.63 -2.26 1.29
CA ASP A 59 -21.36 -3.52 1.34
C ASP A 59 -22.41 -3.53 2.47
N ARG A 60 -22.14 -2.85 3.60
CA ARG A 60 -23.14 -2.62 4.65
C ARG A 60 -24.25 -1.66 4.20
N THR A 61 -23.89 -0.55 3.54
CA THR A 61 -24.86 0.40 2.97
C THR A 61 -25.78 -0.27 1.95
N TYR A 62 -25.24 -1.16 1.11
CA TYR A 62 -26.02 -1.93 0.15
C TYR A 62 -27.01 -2.86 0.84
N LYS A 63 -26.57 -3.62 1.84
CA LYS A 63 -27.43 -4.50 2.65
C LYS A 63 -28.53 -3.71 3.35
N GLN A 64 -28.15 -2.63 4.03
CA GLN A 64 -29.10 -1.76 4.71
C GLN A 64 -30.12 -1.16 3.73
N GLY A 65 -29.68 -0.77 2.54
CA GLY A 65 -30.58 -0.29 1.48
C GLY A 65 -31.54 -1.35 0.94
N GLN A 66 -31.12 -2.63 0.89
CA GLN A 66 -32.02 -3.73 0.55
C GLN A 66 -33.03 -4.00 1.67
N ASP A 67 -32.55 -4.01 2.92
CA ASP A 67 -33.38 -4.26 4.10
C ASP A 67 -34.41 -3.14 4.25
N SER A 68 -34.03 -1.87 4.11
CA SER A 68 -34.97 -0.73 4.14
C SER A 68 -36.06 -0.80 3.06
N ARG A 69 -35.75 -1.31 1.86
CA ARG A 69 -36.77 -1.51 0.80
C ARG A 69 -37.73 -2.63 1.15
N ARG A 70 -37.23 -3.68 1.81
CA ARG A 70 -38.03 -4.82 2.25
C ARG A 70 -38.91 -4.46 3.45
N ASP A 71 -38.38 -3.67 4.38
CA ASP A 71 -39.10 -3.13 5.54
C ASP A 71 -40.10 -2.05 5.14
N SER A 72 -39.90 -1.29 4.06
CA SER A 72 -40.92 -0.34 3.56
C SER A 72 -42.24 -1.01 3.14
N MET A 73 -42.28 -2.34 3.04
CA MET A 73 -43.52 -3.13 2.86
C MET A 73 -44.19 -3.55 4.19
N HIS A 74 -43.53 -3.36 5.34
CA HIS A 74 -44.07 -3.55 6.68
C HIS A 74 -44.13 -2.19 7.40
N ASP A 75 -45.21 -1.88 8.10
CA ASP A 75 -45.48 -0.58 8.71
C ASP A 75 -44.59 -0.27 9.95
N ASN A 76 -43.30 -0.60 9.92
CA ASN A 76 -42.37 -0.42 11.03
C ASN A 76 -41.07 0.27 10.57
N SER A 77 -41.19 1.53 10.14
CA SER A 77 -40.12 2.33 9.50
C SER A 77 -39.10 2.98 10.46
N GLN A 78 -39.15 2.66 11.76
CA GLN A 78 -38.32 3.35 12.77
C GLN A 78 -36.87 2.83 12.83
N ASP A 79 -36.65 1.53 12.60
CA ASP A 79 -35.34 0.90 12.78
C ASP A 79 -34.34 1.20 11.64
N GLY A 80 -34.83 1.43 10.43
CA GLY A 80 -33.97 1.68 9.25
C GLY A 80 -33.20 3.00 9.28
N HIS A 81 -33.72 4.01 9.98
CA HIS A 81 -33.06 5.33 10.10
C HIS A 81 -31.85 5.28 11.04
N HIS A 82 -31.93 4.51 12.14
CA HIS A 82 -30.82 4.38 13.08
C HIS A 82 -29.60 3.67 12.48
N ALA A 83 -29.83 2.67 11.63
CA ALA A 83 -28.75 1.99 10.93
C ALA A 83 -28.06 2.90 9.89
N MET A 84 -28.81 3.78 9.22
CA MET A 84 -28.25 4.74 8.27
C MET A 84 -27.39 5.82 8.95
N ASP A 85 -27.77 6.27 10.15
CA ASP A 85 -26.96 7.21 10.94
C ASP A 85 -25.58 6.64 11.28
N GLY A 86 -25.53 5.36 11.69
CA GLY A 86 -24.25 4.68 11.95
C GLY A 86 -23.36 4.58 10.70
N LEU A 87 -23.94 4.31 9.53
CA LEU A 87 -23.20 4.29 8.26
C LEU A 87 -22.68 5.67 7.88
N GLN A 88 -23.46 6.73 8.17
CA GLN A 88 -23.05 8.11 7.93
C GLN A 88 -21.86 8.50 8.80
N GLN A 89 -21.88 8.12 10.08
CA GLN A 89 -20.76 8.36 11.01
C GLN A 89 -19.49 7.65 10.55
N ASP A 90 -19.60 6.38 10.15
CA ASP A 90 -18.49 5.62 9.59
C ASP A 90 -17.91 6.27 8.33
N GLN A 91 -18.79 6.80 7.46
CA GLN A 91 -18.37 7.49 6.23
C GLN A 91 -17.61 8.79 6.54
N GLN A 92 -18.09 9.56 7.53
CA GLN A 92 -17.42 10.77 8.00
C GLN A 92 -16.03 10.45 8.55
N ALA A 93 -15.91 9.43 9.40
CA ALA A 93 -14.61 9.05 9.96
C ALA A 93 -13.59 8.65 8.88
N LEU A 94 -14.04 7.97 7.81
CA LEU A 94 -13.19 7.64 6.66
C LEU A 94 -12.78 8.88 5.86
N GLN A 95 -13.71 9.82 5.65
CA GLN A 95 -13.43 11.07 4.96
C GLN A 95 -12.42 11.93 5.74
N ASP A 96 -12.59 12.05 7.06
CA ASP A 96 -11.69 12.83 7.91
C ASP A 96 -10.27 12.25 7.87
N ARG A 97 -10.15 10.91 7.92
CA ARG A 97 -8.86 10.23 7.81
C ARG A 97 -8.20 10.46 6.45
N LEU A 98 -8.97 10.41 5.36
CA LEU A 98 -8.46 10.71 4.02
C LEU A 98 -7.99 12.17 3.92
N ARG A 99 -8.69 13.11 4.54
CA ARG A 99 -8.30 14.53 4.57
C ARG A 99 -7.01 14.74 5.35
N THR A 100 -6.83 14.07 6.49
CA THR A 100 -5.56 14.09 7.24
C THR A 100 -4.42 13.55 6.39
N LEU A 101 -4.60 12.39 5.74
CA LEU A 101 -3.60 11.81 4.85
C LEU A 101 -3.23 12.77 3.72
N GLN A 102 -4.22 13.42 3.08
CA GLN A 102 -3.96 14.41 2.04
C GLN A 102 -3.17 15.63 2.55
N GLN A 103 -3.44 16.09 3.77
CA GLN A 103 -2.69 17.20 4.38
C GLN A 103 -1.24 16.81 4.67
N GLU A 104 -1.00 15.59 5.12
CA GLU A 104 0.36 15.06 5.35
C GLU A 104 1.13 14.95 4.03
N LEU A 105 0.49 14.41 2.99
CA LEU A 105 1.08 14.33 1.64
C LEU A 105 1.34 15.73 1.06
N ALA A 106 0.44 16.69 1.28
CA ALA A 106 0.62 18.08 0.85
C ALA A 106 1.78 18.78 1.57
N ARG A 107 1.92 18.58 2.89
CA ARG A 107 3.07 19.10 3.66
C ARG A 107 4.40 18.56 3.16
N ARG A 108 4.41 17.35 2.61
CA ARG A 108 5.58 16.69 2.02
C ARG A 108 5.83 17.06 0.55
N GLY A 109 5.07 18.00 -0.02
CA GLY A 109 5.23 18.41 -1.41
C GLY A 109 4.65 17.44 -2.45
N MET A 110 3.98 16.35 -2.00
CA MET A 110 3.26 15.38 -2.84
C MET A 110 1.76 15.68 -2.97
N GLY A 111 1.30 16.81 -2.44
CA GLY A 111 -0.08 17.29 -2.62
C GLY A 111 -0.34 17.77 -4.06
N PRO A 112 -1.62 17.97 -4.44
CA PRO A 112 -1.97 18.55 -5.72
C PRO A 112 -1.19 19.85 -5.88
N ALA A 113 -0.33 19.86 -6.88
CA ALA A 113 0.70 20.84 -6.99
C ALA A 113 0.07 22.22 -7.20
N GLN A 114 0.22 23.11 -6.23
CA GLN A 114 0.42 24.52 -6.57
C GLN A 114 1.81 24.62 -7.22
N ARG A 115 1.94 24.10 -8.44
CA ARG A 115 3.13 24.27 -9.28
C ARG A 115 3.09 25.60 -10.05
N ASP A 116 2.36 26.58 -9.54
CA ASP A 116 2.30 27.94 -10.07
C ASP A 116 2.32 28.94 -8.92
N ARG A 117 3.53 29.37 -8.53
CA ARG A 117 3.79 30.67 -7.86
C ARG A 117 5.28 31.05 -7.78
N SER A 118 6.13 30.39 -8.55
CA SER A 118 7.55 30.78 -8.72
C SER A 118 7.85 31.27 -10.15
N GLY A 119 6.83 31.75 -10.86
CA GLY A 119 6.96 32.44 -12.15
C GLY A 119 6.36 33.83 -12.02
N GLN A 120 7.21 34.84 -12.19
CA GLN A 120 6.87 36.25 -12.27
C GLN A 120 5.92 36.51 -13.46
N ASP A 121 5.09 37.54 -13.33
CA ASP A 121 4.34 38.25 -14.39
C ASP A 121 2.93 37.76 -14.78
N GLY A 122 1.96 38.68 -14.67
CA GLY A 122 0.83 38.77 -15.62
C GLY A 122 -0.57 38.49 -15.07
N GLU A 123 -1.26 39.55 -14.66
CA GLU A 123 -2.68 39.86 -14.93
C GLU A 123 -3.79 38.79 -14.84
N GLN A 124 -4.76 39.11 -13.96
CA GLN A 124 -6.21 38.90 -14.10
C GLN A 124 -6.72 37.47 -14.37
N GLY A 125 -7.21 36.81 -13.31
CA GLY A 125 -8.04 35.61 -13.46
C GLY A 125 -8.63 35.10 -12.16
N SER A 126 -9.85 35.55 -11.85
CA SER A 126 -10.92 34.89 -11.07
C SER A 126 -10.69 34.43 -9.61
N PRO A 127 -11.65 34.68 -8.70
CA PRO A 127 -11.57 34.21 -7.32
C PRO A 127 -11.83 32.70 -7.23
N ALA A 128 -10.84 31.97 -6.69
CA ALA A 128 -11.02 30.73 -5.94
C ALA A 128 -11.94 29.64 -6.55
N ASP A 129 -11.53 29.04 -7.67
CA ASP A 129 -11.86 27.63 -7.91
C ASP A 129 -10.65 26.81 -7.45
N GLN A 130 -10.75 26.32 -6.21
CA GLN A 130 -9.70 25.51 -5.59
C GLN A 130 -9.56 24.22 -6.41
N GLY A 131 -8.42 24.07 -7.09
CA GLY A 131 -8.05 22.89 -7.87
C GLY A 131 -8.00 21.61 -7.04
N HIS A 132 -9.18 21.07 -6.71
CA HIS A 132 -9.39 19.75 -6.12
C HIS A 132 -9.39 18.63 -7.18
N GLY A 133 -8.92 18.92 -8.41
CA GLY A 133 -9.34 18.21 -9.60
C GLY A 133 -8.45 17.07 -10.11
N GLU A 134 -7.16 17.01 -9.79
CA GLU A 134 -6.26 16.15 -10.59
C GLU A 134 -5.72 14.91 -9.86
N ASN A 135 -5.81 14.86 -8.52
CA ASN A 135 -5.30 13.74 -7.74
C ASN A 135 -6.44 12.77 -7.36
N GLY A 136 -6.20 11.46 -7.50
CA GLY A 136 -7.18 10.43 -7.13
C GLY A 136 -7.69 10.52 -5.69
N LEU A 137 -6.89 11.09 -4.77
CA LEU A 137 -7.28 11.31 -3.38
C LEU A 137 -8.30 12.46 -3.20
N GLY A 138 -8.20 13.53 -4.00
CA GLY A 138 -9.18 14.63 -3.96
C GLY A 138 -10.55 14.19 -4.50
N GLN A 139 -10.54 13.42 -5.60
CA GLN A 139 -11.76 12.81 -6.15
C GLN A 139 -12.40 11.84 -5.14
N ALA A 140 -11.59 11.12 -4.35
CA ALA A 140 -12.08 10.27 -3.29
C ALA A 140 -12.74 11.08 -2.16
N ASP A 141 -12.16 12.21 -1.74
CA ASP A 141 -12.74 13.08 -0.70
C ASP A 141 -14.11 13.63 -1.11
N SER A 142 -14.23 14.13 -2.34
CA SER A 142 -15.50 14.63 -2.88
C SER A 142 -16.56 13.53 -2.94
N ALA A 143 -16.20 12.34 -3.46
CA ALA A 143 -17.12 11.22 -3.56
C ALA A 143 -17.54 10.64 -2.19
N MET A 144 -16.65 10.68 -1.18
CA MET A 144 -17.00 10.33 0.20
C MET A 144 -17.94 11.36 0.83
N GLY A 145 -17.74 12.65 0.52
CA GLY A 145 -18.67 13.72 0.92
C GLY A 145 -20.06 13.52 0.33
N ASP A 146 -20.14 13.20 -0.97
CA ASP A 146 -21.40 12.85 -1.64
C ASP A 146 -22.08 11.65 -0.96
N ALA A 147 -21.32 10.60 -0.65
CA ALA A 147 -21.83 9.41 0.02
C ALA A 147 -22.41 9.75 1.40
N ARG A 148 -21.70 10.56 2.18
CA ARG A 148 -22.15 11.02 3.51
C ARG A 148 -23.46 11.82 3.42
N GLY A 149 -23.59 12.71 2.43
CA GLY A 149 -24.82 13.47 2.17
C GLY A 149 -25.99 12.53 1.89
N ARG A 150 -25.82 11.59 0.96
CA ARG A 150 -26.85 10.61 0.57
C ARG A 150 -27.23 9.68 1.72
N LEU A 151 -26.28 9.26 2.55
CA LEU A 151 -26.56 8.50 3.77
C LEU A 151 -27.43 9.30 4.75
N GLY A 152 -27.16 10.60 4.91
CA GLY A 152 -27.96 11.49 5.76
C GLY A 152 -29.37 11.74 5.24
N GLU A 153 -29.57 11.65 3.92
CA GLU A 153 -30.88 11.73 3.27
C GLU A 153 -31.64 10.40 3.30
N GLY A 154 -31.06 9.33 3.85
CA GLY A 154 -31.63 7.98 3.79
C GLY A 154 -31.54 7.32 2.40
N ASN A 155 -30.84 7.93 1.45
CA ASN A 155 -30.64 7.42 0.10
C ASN A 155 -29.48 6.40 0.04
N ALA A 156 -29.75 5.18 0.51
CA ALA A 156 -28.76 4.10 0.52
C ALA A 156 -28.26 3.72 -0.88
N GLU A 157 -29.11 3.72 -1.90
CA GLU A 157 -28.72 3.38 -3.29
C GLU A 157 -27.72 4.40 -3.83
N GLY A 158 -28.07 5.67 -3.73
CA GLY A 158 -27.18 6.72 -4.17
C GLY A 158 -25.89 6.76 -3.34
N ALA A 159 -25.95 6.44 -2.05
CA ALA A 159 -24.76 6.33 -1.22
C ALA A 159 -23.81 5.24 -1.73
N VAL A 160 -24.30 4.05 -2.05
CA VAL A 160 -23.48 2.95 -2.62
C VAL A 160 -22.76 3.38 -3.89
N ASP A 161 -23.43 4.12 -4.78
CA ASP A 161 -22.81 4.63 -6.02
C ASP A 161 -21.68 5.62 -5.73
N ALA A 162 -21.92 6.56 -4.81
CA ALA A 162 -20.92 7.54 -4.40
C ALA A 162 -19.72 6.86 -3.71
N GLN A 163 -19.98 5.88 -2.85
CA GLN A 163 -18.94 5.06 -2.20
C GLN A 163 -18.15 4.23 -3.22
N GLY A 164 -18.78 3.79 -4.31
CA GLY A 164 -18.12 3.13 -5.44
C GLY A 164 -17.13 4.05 -6.16
N ARG A 165 -17.56 5.28 -6.48
CA ARG A 165 -16.68 6.33 -7.04
C ARG A 165 -15.52 6.66 -6.11
N ALA A 166 -15.79 6.77 -4.81
CA ALA A 166 -14.76 6.99 -3.80
C ALA A 166 -13.73 5.86 -3.78
N LEU A 167 -14.17 4.59 -3.83
CA LEU A 167 -13.29 3.43 -3.84
C LEU A 167 -12.39 3.40 -5.08
N GLU A 168 -12.93 3.71 -6.26
CA GLU A 168 -12.16 3.79 -7.50
C GLU A 168 -11.10 4.90 -7.42
N ALA A 169 -11.49 6.07 -6.93
CA ALA A 169 -10.62 7.22 -6.74
C ALA A 169 -9.51 6.94 -5.72
N LEU A 170 -9.81 6.28 -4.60
CA LEU A 170 -8.80 5.82 -3.62
C LEU A 170 -7.79 4.88 -4.27
N ARG A 171 -8.25 3.90 -5.06
CA ARG A 171 -7.37 2.97 -5.78
C ARG A 171 -6.49 3.69 -6.79
N LYS A 172 -7.03 4.70 -7.47
CA LYS A 172 -6.27 5.57 -8.38
C LYS A 172 -5.20 6.35 -7.61
N GLY A 173 -5.57 6.97 -6.49
CA GLY A 173 -4.63 7.67 -5.61
C GLY A 173 -3.51 6.77 -5.10
N ALA A 174 -3.83 5.51 -4.74
CA ALA A 174 -2.84 4.54 -4.29
C ALA A 174 -1.83 4.17 -5.38
N ARG A 175 -2.30 3.97 -6.62
CA ARG A 175 -1.43 3.71 -7.76
C ARG A 175 -0.54 4.91 -8.06
N SER A 176 -1.09 6.12 -8.08
CA SER A 176 -0.29 7.35 -8.31
C SER A 176 0.77 7.55 -7.22
N LEU A 177 0.44 7.22 -5.97
CA LEU A 177 1.40 7.30 -4.86
C LEU A 177 2.50 6.24 -4.99
N ALA A 178 2.15 5.01 -5.40
CA ALA A 178 3.12 3.96 -5.66
C ALA A 178 4.02 4.27 -6.89
N GLU A 179 3.45 4.88 -7.93
CA GLU A 179 4.19 5.35 -9.11
C GLU A 179 5.18 6.48 -8.76
N ALA A 180 4.79 7.37 -7.84
CA ALA A 180 5.67 8.42 -7.34
C ALA A 180 6.85 7.83 -6.54
N MET A 181 6.60 6.81 -5.72
CA MET A 181 7.65 6.07 -5.00
C MET A 181 8.64 5.41 -5.97
N GLN A 182 8.14 4.72 -6.99
CA GLN A 182 8.98 4.03 -7.96
C GLN A 182 9.81 5.00 -8.83
N GLN A 183 9.34 6.22 -9.04
CA GLN A 183 10.11 7.28 -9.71
C GLN A 183 11.18 7.89 -8.80
N GLY A 184 10.89 8.06 -7.51
CA GLY A 184 11.86 8.54 -6.52
C GLY A 184 13.06 7.60 -6.30
N GLU A 185 12.85 6.29 -6.34
CA GLU A 185 13.93 5.29 -6.30
C GLU A 185 14.74 5.21 -7.62
N GLY A 186 14.20 5.74 -8.72
CA GLY A 186 14.82 5.69 -10.05
C GLY A 186 15.84 6.81 -10.33
N GLU A 187 15.84 7.89 -9.54
CA GLU A 187 16.75 9.05 -9.72
C GLU A 187 17.92 9.10 -8.71
N GLY A 188 17.98 8.17 -7.74
CA GLY A 188 19.02 8.14 -6.70
C GLY A 188 20.25 7.25 -6.99
N GLN A 189 20.37 6.65 -8.17
CA GLN A 189 21.49 5.78 -8.50
C GLN A 189 21.87 5.92 -9.99
N GLY A 190 22.30 7.12 -10.37
CA GLY A 190 22.52 7.46 -11.77
C GLY A 190 23.48 8.61 -12.07
N GLU A 191 24.52 8.84 -11.26
CA GLU A 191 25.68 9.69 -11.61
C GLU A 191 26.78 9.33 -10.59
N ASP A 192 27.78 8.49 -10.90
CA ASP A 192 28.94 8.82 -11.73
C ASP A 192 29.49 7.60 -12.47
N GLY A 193 29.50 7.68 -13.80
CA GLY A 193 30.19 6.74 -14.68
C GLY A 193 30.15 7.26 -16.12
N PRO A 194 31.23 7.86 -16.64
CA PRO A 194 31.20 8.44 -17.99
C PRO A 194 31.26 7.32 -19.03
N GLY A 195 30.10 6.97 -19.60
CA GLY A 195 30.04 5.97 -20.67
C GLY A 195 28.65 5.67 -21.19
N SER A 196 28.30 6.33 -22.30
CA SER A 196 27.35 5.84 -23.33
C SER A 196 25.85 5.95 -23.05
N ARG A 197 25.26 7.06 -23.52
CA ARG A 197 23.90 7.04 -24.10
C ARG A 197 23.99 6.48 -25.53
N ALA A 198 23.27 5.39 -25.79
CA ALA A 198 22.40 5.21 -26.96
C ALA A 198 21.92 3.75 -27.05
N GLY A 199 20.60 3.54 -27.08
CA GLY A 199 20.04 2.34 -27.69
C GLY A 199 19.04 1.56 -26.86
N ASN A 200 17.76 1.90 -27.08
CA ASN A 200 16.75 0.93 -27.51
C ASN A 200 16.19 -0.08 -26.48
N ARG A 201 14.96 0.24 -26.08
CA ARG A 201 13.78 -0.63 -25.85
C ARG A 201 13.94 -2.16 -26.05
N GLN A 202 13.23 -2.86 -25.18
CA GLN A 202 12.70 -4.22 -25.36
C GLN A 202 13.71 -5.36 -25.22
N SER A 203 13.63 -6.14 -24.15
CA SER A 203 13.35 -7.58 -24.20
C SER A 203 13.64 -8.22 -22.85
N GLY A 204 12.63 -8.83 -22.26
CA GLY A 204 12.86 -9.86 -21.26
C GLY A 204 13.58 -11.06 -21.87
N GLY A 205 14.37 -11.74 -21.04
CA GLY A 205 14.92 -13.06 -21.32
C GLY A 205 16.34 -13.04 -21.90
N ASN A 206 17.33 -13.39 -21.07
CA ASN A 206 18.05 -14.67 -21.20
C ASN A 206 19.33 -14.67 -20.35
N GLN A 207 19.23 -15.12 -19.10
CA GLN A 207 20.38 -15.72 -18.42
C GLN A 207 20.64 -17.07 -19.11
N THR A 208 21.51 -17.05 -20.10
CA THR A 208 21.84 -18.18 -20.96
C THR A 208 23.35 -18.34 -20.94
N ASP A 209 23.81 -19.53 -20.57
CA ASP A 209 25.24 -19.85 -20.48
C ASP A 209 25.91 -19.77 -21.89
N PRO A 210 27.23 -19.54 -22.01
CA PRO A 210 28.03 -19.50 -23.25
C PRO A 210 27.75 -20.53 -24.36
N LEU A 211 27.06 -21.65 -24.08
CA LEU A 211 26.57 -22.60 -25.10
C LEU A 211 25.12 -22.36 -25.54
N GLY A 212 24.50 -21.23 -25.20
CA GLY A 212 23.18 -20.85 -25.69
C GLY A 212 22.00 -21.59 -25.00
N ARG A 213 22.20 -22.19 -23.82
CA ARG A 213 21.13 -22.85 -23.04
C ARG A 213 20.57 -21.92 -21.94
N PRO A 214 19.23 -21.74 -21.85
CA PRO A 214 18.63 -20.92 -20.80
C PRO A 214 18.79 -21.58 -19.42
N LEU A 215 19.32 -20.83 -18.45
CA LEU A 215 19.35 -21.22 -17.04
C LEU A 215 17.93 -21.12 -16.50
N ARG A 216 17.26 -22.27 -16.37
CA ARG A 216 16.00 -22.35 -15.63
C ARG A 216 16.37 -22.24 -14.14
N GLY A 217 15.97 -21.14 -13.51
CA GLY A 217 16.11 -20.93 -12.08
C GLY A 217 15.57 -22.13 -11.31
N ARG A 218 16.50 -22.90 -10.72
CA ARG A 218 16.18 -23.89 -9.71
C ARG A 218 15.72 -23.11 -8.49
N GLU A 219 14.40 -23.15 -8.28
CA GLU A 219 13.81 -23.15 -6.94
C GLU A 219 14.73 -23.93 -6.01
N PHE A 220 15.29 -23.27 -4.98
CA PHE A 220 15.73 -23.79 -3.69
C PHE A 220 16.67 -22.76 -3.04
N GLY A 221 16.12 -21.59 -2.73
CA GLY A 221 16.57 -20.78 -1.60
C GLY A 221 15.70 -21.12 -0.41
N GLN A 222 16.01 -22.24 0.24
CA GLN A 222 15.52 -22.53 1.59
C GLN A 222 16.32 -21.65 2.55
N ASP A 223 15.80 -20.46 2.84
CA ASP A 223 16.03 -19.81 4.13
C ASP A 223 14.90 -18.78 4.35
N SER A 224 14.23 -18.81 5.51
CA SER A 224 13.00 -18.05 5.88
C SER A 224 11.62 -18.73 5.62
N SER A 225 11.46 -20.02 5.92
CA SER A 225 10.21 -20.79 5.71
C SER A 225 9.05 -20.49 6.67
N VAL A 226 8.80 -19.24 7.04
CA VAL A 226 7.47 -18.81 7.53
C VAL A 226 6.99 -17.68 6.63
N ARG A 227 6.49 -18.04 5.46
CA ARG A 227 5.57 -17.16 4.73
C ARG A 227 4.36 -16.97 5.64
N ILE A 228 4.17 -15.77 6.18
CA ILE A 228 2.89 -15.39 6.73
C ILE A 228 1.89 -15.52 5.58
N PRO A 229 0.98 -16.50 5.60
CA PRO A 229 0.13 -16.76 4.46
C PRO A 229 -0.90 -15.63 4.33
N GLY A 230 -1.17 -15.16 3.10
CA GLY A 230 -2.19 -14.13 2.85
C GLY A 230 -3.59 -14.60 3.24
N GLU A 231 -4.58 -13.69 3.25
CA GLU A 231 -5.98 -14.00 3.62
C GLU A 231 -6.57 -15.21 2.84
N ILE A 232 -6.10 -15.45 1.61
CA ILE A 232 -6.51 -16.58 0.75
C ILE A 232 -6.04 -17.93 1.32
N ASP A 233 -4.84 -17.98 1.92
CA ASP A 233 -4.28 -19.20 2.47
C ASP A 233 -4.97 -19.59 3.78
N VAL A 234 -5.40 -18.62 4.60
CA VAL A 234 -6.21 -18.88 5.80
C VAL A 234 -7.56 -19.52 5.43
N GLN A 235 -8.20 -19.05 4.36
CA GLN A 235 -9.43 -19.66 3.85
C GLN A 235 -9.21 -21.07 3.29
N ARG A 236 -8.05 -21.34 2.67
CA ARG A 236 -7.69 -22.68 2.21
C ARG A 236 -7.44 -23.63 3.38
N VAL A 237 -6.71 -23.18 4.40
CA VAL A 237 -6.45 -23.95 5.63
C VAL A 237 -7.76 -24.28 6.35
N ARG A 238 -8.69 -23.33 6.48
CA ARG A 238 -10.02 -23.60 7.07
C ARG A 238 -10.78 -24.71 6.35
N ARG A 239 -10.81 -24.69 5.01
CA ARG A 239 -11.45 -25.75 4.21
C ARG A 239 -10.81 -27.12 4.43
N ILE A 240 -9.48 -27.17 4.49
CA ILE A 240 -8.74 -28.41 4.74
C ILE A 240 -9.03 -28.95 6.14
N LEU A 241 -9.01 -28.10 7.17
CA LEU A 241 -9.31 -28.51 8.55
C LEU A 241 -10.77 -28.99 8.71
N GLU A 242 -11.73 -28.36 8.03
CA GLU A 242 -13.12 -28.81 8.00
C GLU A 242 -13.27 -30.18 7.33
N GLU A 243 -12.57 -30.44 6.22
CA GLU A 243 -12.54 -31.76 5.61
C GLU A 243 -11.92 -32.82 6.52
N LEU A 244 -10.81 -32.51 7.19
CA LEU A 244 -10.16 -33.44 8.12
C LEU A 244 -11.08 -33.78 9.30
N ARG A 245 -11.75 -32.78 9.91
CA ARG A 245 -12.73 -33.01 10.99
C ARG A 245 -13.92 -33.83 10.53
N ARG A 246 -14.44 -33.57 9.32
CA ARG A 246 -15.53 -34.33 8.73
C ARG A 246 -15.14 -35.80 8.50
N ARG A 247 -13.91 -36.05 8.05
CA ARG A 247 -13.40 -37.41 7.84
C ARG A 247 -13.10 -38.13 9.16
N PHE A 248 -12.63 -37.41 10.18
CA PHE A 248 -12.40 -37.98 11.51
C PHE A 248 -13.71 -38.43 12.19
N ALA A 249 -14.82 -37.72 11.94
CA ALA A 249 -16.13 -38.04 12.49
C ALA A 249 -16.83 -39.25 11.81
N ASP A 250 -16.22 -39.87 10.79
CA ASP A 250 -16.78 -41.00 10.07
C ASP A 250 -16.23 -42.33 10.62
N PRO A 251 -17.01 -43.08 11.42
CA PRO A 251 -16.55 -44.31 12.08
C PRO A 251 -16.40 -45.50 11.12
N SER A 252 -16.84 -45.36 9.85
CA SER A 252 -16.69 -46.41 8.84
C SER A 252 -15.29 -46.46 8.23
N ARG A 253 -14.43 -45.48 8.54
CA ARG A 253 -13.07 -45.39 8.00
C ARG A 253 -12.10 -46.39 8.65
N PRO A 254 -11.08 -46.85 7.92
CA PRO A 254 -10.02 -47.68 8.49
C PRO A 254 -9.33 -46.99 9.66
N LYS A 255 -9.07 -47.74 10.75
CA LYS A 255 -8.40 -47.22 11.96
C LYS A 255 -7.08 -46.50 11.66
N ILE A 256 -6.29 -47.04 10.72
CA ILE A 256 -5.02 -46.45 10.31
C ILE A 256 -5.17 -45.05 9.69
N GLU A 257 -6.28 -44.77 9.02
CA GLU A 257 -6.58 -43.43 8.49
C GLU A 257 -7.04 -42.48 9.59
N LEU A 258 -7.86 -42.96 10.53
CA LEU A 258 -8.31 -42.17 11.67
C LEU A 258 -7.13 -41.72 12.55
N ASP A 259 -6.20 -42.63 12.84
CA ASP A 259 -4.98 -42.33 13.61
C ASP A 259 -4.08 -41.30 12.89
N TYR A 260 -4.00 -41.38 11.55
CA TYR A 260 -3.25 -40.42 10.74
C TYR A 260 -3.90 -39.03 10.72
N ILE A 261 -5.24 -38.97 10.61
CA ILE A 261 -6.00 -37.71 10.66
C ILE A 261 -5.93 -37.08 12.05
N GLU A 262 -5.97 -37.88 13.12
CA GLU A 262 -5.82 -37.40 14.51
C GLU A 262 -4.47 -36.71 14.71
N ARG A 263 -3.38 -37.31 14.23
CA ARG A 263 -2.04 -36.69 14.30
C ARG A 263 -1.99 -35.37 13.53
N LEU A 264 -2.55 -35.33 12.33
CA LEU A 264 -2.62 -34.10 11.53
C LEU A 264 -3.45 -33.00 12.20
N LEU A 265 -4.49 -33.34 12.96
CA LEU A 265 -5.28 -32.36 13.71
C LEU A 265 -4.60 -31.91 15.02
N LYS A 266 -3.64 -32.67 15.54
CA LYS A 266 -2.90 -32.36 16.77
C LYS A 266 -1.67 -31.48 16.51
N ASP A 267 -1.07 -31.62 15.32
CA ASP A 267 0.11 -30.86 14.90
C ASP A 267 -0.21 -29.42 14.44
N TYR A 268 -1.50 -29.02 14.46
CA TYR A 268 -2.02 -27.69 14.16
C TYR A 268 -2.82 -27.12 15.34
#